data_AF-A0A354GFU0-F1
#
_entry.id   AF-A0A354GFU0-F1
#
_cell.length_a   1.000
_cell.length_b   1.000
_cell.length_c   1.000
_cell.angle_alpha   90.00
_cell.angle_beta   90.00
_cell.angle_gamma   90.00
#
_symmetry.space_group_name_H-M   'P 1'
#
loop_
_entity.id
_entity.type
_entity.pdbx_description
1 polymer ?
#
loop_
_entity_poly.entity_id
_entity_poly.type
_entity_poly.pdbx_seq_one_letter_code
_entity_poly.pdbx_strand_id
1 'polypeptide(L)'
;MIKRLLVFFIVICVVFIASYFSHFSILESKKVELSFSLLSVYFFYAISAITIFLIVTAISEKIPNQAGYGFLALMFLKIGFFLILFKNTVFSEIPIDKPEKISLVIPFLLFLSLETIFIAKLLNNK
;
A
#
# COMPACT_ATOMS: atom_id res chain seq x y z
N MET A 1 0.95 -6.35 -22.01
CA MET A 1 0.39 -5.63 -20.83
C MET A 1 0.02 -6.59 -19.71
N ILE A 2 -0.69 -7.69 -20.00
CA ILE A 2 -1.02 -8.73 -19.00
C ILE A 2 0.19 -9.31 -18.26
N LYS A 3 1.32 -9.54 -18.96
CA LYS A 3 2.57 -10.03 -18.34
C LYS A 3 3.09 -9.09 -17.24
N ARG A 4 3.01 -7.77 -17.46
CA ARG A 4 3.47 -6.77 -16.50
C ARG A 4 2.54 -6.68 -15.29
N LEU A 5 1.23 -6.77 -15.52
CA LEU A 5 0.24 -6.86 -14.47
C LEU A 5 0.46 -8.10 -13.59
N LEU A 6 0.67 -9.25 -14.21
CA LEU A 6 0.89 -10.52 -13.53
C LEU A 6 2.18 -10.48 -12.69
N VAL A 7 3.28 -9.94 -13.25
CA VAL A 7 4.52 -9.74 -12.51
C VAL A 7 4.31 -8.81 -11.31
N PHE A 8 3.62 -7.68 -11.48
CA PHE A 8 3.34 -6.77 -10.38
C PHE A 8 2.49 -7.44 -9.28
N PHE A 9 1.44 -8.17 -9.67
CA PHE A 9 0.59 -8.91 -8.75
C PHE A 9 1.39 -9.93 -7.94
N ILE A 10 2.22 -10.74 -8.59
CA ILE A 10 3.10 -11.71 -7.90
C ILE A 10 4.02 -11.00 -6.92
N VAL A 11 4.66 -9.90 -7.33
CA VAL A 11 5.57 -9.15 -6.46
C VAL A 11 4.81 -8.60 -5.24
N ILE A 12 3.61 -8.04 -5.43
CA ILE A 12 2.77 -7.58 -4.31
C ILE A 12 2.41 -8.73 -3.38
N CYS A 13 2.01 -9.90 -3.89
CA CYS A 13 1.68 -11.06 -3.07
C CYS A 13 2.89 -11.56 -2.28
N VAL A 14 4.05 -11.71 -2.93
CA VAL A 14 5.29 -12.16 -2.29
C VAL A 14 5.71 -11.18 -1.20
N VAL A 15 5.72 -9.88 -1.51
CA VAL A 15 6.10 -8.86 -0.54
C VAL A 15 5.09 -8.78 0.59
N PHE A 16 3.78 -8.86 0.32
CA PHE A 16 2.73 -8.92 1.34
C PHE A 16 2.99 -10.07 2.32
N ILE A 17 3.16 -11.30 1.81
CA ILE A 17 3.41 -12.48 2.65
C ILE A 17 4.69 -12.29 3.47
N ALA A 18 5.81 -11.99 2.81
CA ALA A 18 7.10 -11.89 3.47
C ALA A 18 7.12 -10.79 4.55
N SER A 19 6.60 -9.61 4.22
CA SER A 19 6.62 -8.46 5.14
C SER A 19 5.59 -8.59 6.25
N TYR A 20 4.40 -9.13 6.00
CA TYR A 20 3.40 -9.38 7.04
C TYR A 20 3.92 -10.37 8.08
N PHE A 21 4.40 -11.54 7.65
CA PHE A 21 4.89 -12.55 8.59
C PHE A 21 6.13 -12.07 9.36
N SER A 22 7.03 -11.35 8.70
CA SER A 22 8.20 -10.75 9.38
C SER A 22 7.77 -9.75 10.44
N HIS A 23 6.83 -8.85 10.10
CA HIS A 23 6.35 -7.83 11.03
C HIS A 23 5.55 -8.43 12.19
N PHE A 24 4.69 -9.39 11.90
CA PHE A 24 3.92 -10.13 12.92
C PHE A 24 4.85 -10.85 13.90
N SER A 25 5.85 -11.59 13.41
CA SER A 25 6.81 -12.31 14.27
C SER A 25 7.61 -11.37 15.17
N ILE A 26 7.98 -10.18 14.68
CA ILE A 26 8.67 -9.16 15.48
C ILE A 26 7.77 -8.64 16.60
N LEU A 27 6.50 -8.34 16.31
CA LEU A 27 5.55 -7.85 17.30
C LEU A 27 5.28 -8.91 18.38
N GLU A 28 5.11 -10.16 17.99
CA GLU A 28 4.93 -11.29 18.90
C GLU A 28 6.15 -11.47 19.82
N SER A 29 7.37 -11.42 19.26
CA SER A 29 8.61 -11.52 20.05
C SER A 29 8.77 -10.42 21.09
N LYS A 30 8.22 -9.23 20.81
CA LYS A 30 8.27 -8.06 21.70
C LYS A 30 7.03 -7.93 22.59
N LYS A 31 6.07 -8.87 22.48
CA LYS A 31 4.76 -8.83 23.17
C LYS A 31 4.03 -7.50 22.99
N VAL A 32 4.12 -6.92 21.79
CA VAL A 32 3.44 -5.68 21.44
C VAL A 32 2.04 -6.04 20.98
N GLU A 33 1.03 -5.61 21.74
CA GLU A 33 -0.37 -5.71 21.35
C GLU A 33 -0.79 -4.46 20.57
N LEU A 34 -1.47 -4.65 19.44
CA LEU A 34 -1.99 -3.57 18.62
C LEU A 34 -3.50 -3.44 18.85
N SER A 35 -4.00 -2.22 18.97
CA SER A 35 -5.43 -1.89 19.02
C SER A 35 -6.19 -2.15 17.71
N PHE A 36 -5.49 -2.59 16.66
CA PHE A 36 -6.03 -2.82 15.33
C PHE A 36 -5.49 -4.10 14.69
N SER A 37 -6.22 -4.60 13.71
CA SER A 37 -5.78 -5.75 12.90
C SER A 37 -4.66 -5.35 11.94
N LEU A 38 -3.43 -5.79 12.23
CA LEU A 38 -2.28 -5.62 11.34
C LEU A 38 -2.57 -6.20 9.95
N LEU A 39 -3.23 -7.37 9.90
CA LEU A 39 -3.57 -8.04 8.65
C LEU A 39 -4.48 -7.17 7.77
N SER A 40 -5.48 -6.51 8.37
CA SER A 40 -6.39 -5.61 7.65
C SER A 40 -5.65 -4.42 7.03
N VAL A 41 -4.65 -3.88 7.75
CA VAL A 41 -3.80 -2.78 7.25
C VAL A 41 -2.99 -3.24 6.05
N TYR A 42 -2.33 -4.40 6.13
CA TYR A 42 -1.58 -4.96 5.01
C TYR A 42 -2.46 -5.25 3.80
N PHE A 43 -3.66 -5.81 4.01
CA PHE A 43 -4.59 -6.07 2.91
C PHE A 43 -5.04 -4.79 2.22
N PHE A 44 -5.36 -3.76 3.01
CA PHE A 44 -5.74 -2.46 2.45
C PHE A 44 -4.63 -1.93 1.52
N TYR A 45 -3.38 -1.94 1.97
CA TYR A 45 -2.27 -1.43 1.16
C TYR A 45 -1.96 -2.31 -0.06
N ALA A 46 -2.06 -3.64 0.05
CA ALA A 46 -1.87 -4.55 -1.08
C ALA A 46 -2.96 -4.40 -2.16
N ILE A 47 -4.24 -4.39 -1.74
CA ILE A 47 -5.39 -4.25 -2.65
C ILE A 47 -5.38 -2.87 -3.30
N SER A 48 -5.13 -1.82 -2.53
CA SER A 48 -5.01 -0.47 -3.08
C SER A 48 -3.87 -0.38 -4.09
N ALA A 49 -2.71 -0.99 -3.84
CA ALA A 49 -1.60 -1.00 -4.80
C ALA A 49 -1.93 -1.67 -6.12
N ILE A 50 -2.60 -2.83 -6.08
CA ILE A 50 -3.08 -3.51 -7.29
C ILE A 50 -4.08 -2.63 -8.05
N THR A 51 -5.02 -2.01 -7.33
CA THR A 51 -6.04 -1.13 -7.90
C THR A 51 -5.43 0.10 -8.55
N ILE A 52 -4.50 0.77 -7.87
CA ILE A 52 -3.81 1.95 -8.40
C ILE A 52 -3.04 1.58 -9.65
N PHE A 53 -2.27 0.49 -9.62
CA PHE A 53 -1.49 0.07 -10.78
C PHE A 53 -2.38 -0.26 -11.99
N LEU A 54 -3.53 -0.89 -11.78
CA LEU A 54 -4.52 -1.15 -12.83
C LEU A 54 -5.05 0.15 -13.45
N ILE A 55 -5.49 1.10 -12.61
CA ILE A 55 -6.06 2.37 -13.08
C ILE A 55 -4.99 3.19 -13.81
N VAL A 56 -3.78 3.31 -13.26
CA VAL A 56 -2.68 4.05 -13.90
C VAL A 56 -2.28 3.40 -15.21
N THR A 57 -2.30 2.07 -15.30
CA THR A 57 -2.08 1.37 -16.57
C THR A 57 -3.14 1.75 -17.60
N ALA A 58 -4.42 1.73 -17.24
CA ALA A 58 -5.52 2.13 -18.13
C ALA A 58 -5.43 3.61 -18.55
N ILE A 59 -5.08 4.52 -17.62
CA ILE A 59 -4.84 5.94 -17.93
C ILE A 59 -3.67 6.07 -18.90
N SER A 60 -2.57 5.34 -18.68
CA SER A 60 -1.39 5.41 -19.52
C SER A 60 -1.67 4.97 -20.97
N GLU A 61 -2.61 4.05 -21.19
CA GLU A 61 -3.01 3.60 -22.52
C GLU A 61 -3.80 4.67 -23.28
N LYS A 62 -4.65 5.42 -22.58
CA LYS A 62 -5.53 6.43 -23.20
C LYS A 62 -4.87 7.80 -23.32
N ILE A 63 -4.19 8.24 -22.26
CA ILE A 63 -3.61 9.58 -22.11
C ILE A 63 -2.24 9.51 -21.41
N PRO A 64 -1.19 8.98 -22.08
CA PRO A 64 0.11 8.68 -21.47
C PRO A 64 0.75 9.87 -20.74
N ASN A 65 0.62 11.08 -21.31
CA ASN A 65 1.19 12.31 -20.73
C ASN A 65 0.57 12.69 -19.38
N GLN A 66 -0.60 12.15 -19.04
CA GLN A 66 -1.34 12.47 -17.82
C GLN A 66 -1.27 11.36 -16.75
N ALA A 67 -0.65 10.21 -17.07
CA ALA A 67 -0.65 9.04 -16.19
C ALA A 67 0.09 9.27 -14.86
N GLY A 68 1.13 10.13 -14.85
CA GLY A 68 1.80 10.55 -13.63
C GLY A 68 0.89 11.34 -12.69
N TYR A 69 0.09 12.27 -13.22
CA TYR A 69 -0.91 13.00 -12.42
C TYR A 69 -2.02 12.08 -11.92
N GLY A 70 -2.43 11.10 -12.74
CA GLY A 70 -3.37 10.05 -12.33
C GLY A 70 -2.87 9.24 -11.14
N PHE A 71 -1.58 8.87 -11.13
CA PHE A 71 -0.96 8.20 -9.99
C PHE A 71 -1.00 9.06 -8.72
N LEU A 72 -0.62 10.33 -8.81
CA LEU A 72 -0.63 11.25 -7.66
C LEU A 72 -2.05 11.42 -7.08
N ALA A 73 -3.06 11.61 -7.94
CA ALA A 73 -4.46 11.72 -7.51
C ALA A 73 -4.94 10.46 -6.78
N LEU A 74 -4.60 9.28 -7.29
CA LEU A 74 -4.93 8.00 -6.67
C LEU A 74 -4.22 7.79 -5.32
N MET A 75 -2.99 8.29 -5.18
CA MET A 75 -2.27 8.27 -3.90
C MET A 75 -2.97 9.10 -2.83
N PHE A 76 -3.47 10.29 -3.18
CA PHE A 76 -4.30 11.09 -2.27
C PHE A 76 -5.58 10.36 -1.88
N LEU A 77 -6.27 9.74 -2.85
CA LEU A 77 -7.48 8.96 -2.57
C LEU A 77 -7.21 7.76 -1.67
N LYS A 78 -6.10 7.04 -1.87
CA LYS A 78 -5.67 5.93 -1.02
C LYS A 78 -5.46 6.37 0.42
N ILE A 79 -4.82 7.51 0.64
CA ILE A 79 -4.66 8.06 1.99
C ILE A 79 -6.02 8.45 2.58
N GLY A 80 -6.90 9.08 1.79
CA GLY A 80 -8.27 9.42 2.23
C GLY A 80 -9.08 8.19 2.65
N PHE A 81 -9.09 7.14 1.83
CA PHE A 81 -9.78 5.89 2.16
C PHE A 81 -9.19 5.20 3.38
N PHE A 82 -7.87 5.24 3.56
CA PHE A 82 -7.22 4.71 4.76
C PHE A 82 -7.74 5.42 6.01
N LEU A 83 -7.79 6.76 6.00
CA LEU A 83 -8.27 7.55 7.14
C LEU A 83 -9.74 7.27 7.47
N ILE A 84 -10.57 7.01 6.45
CA ILE A 84 -12.00 6.69 6.66
C ILE A 84 -12.17 5.28 7.22
N LEU A 85 -11.49 4.28 6.64
CA LEU A 85 -11.63 2.88 7.03
C LEU A 85 -11.00 2.58 8.39
N PHE A 86 -9.89 3.24 8.71
CA PHE A 86 -9.15 3.07 9.97
C PHE A 86 -9.38 4.26 10.92
N LYS A 87 -10.48 4.99 10.77
CA LYS A 87 -10.78 6.18 11.57
C LYS A 87 -10.71 5.92 13.09
N ASN A 88 -11.20 4.76 13.53
CA ASN A 88 -11.23 4.41 14.95
C ASN A 88 -9.82 4.18 15.49
N THR A 89 -8.91 3.70 14.65
CA THR A 89 -7.50 3.53 15.01
C THR A 89 -6.78 4.87 14.98
N VAL A 90 -6.99 5.68 13.93
CA VAL A 90 -6.23 6.93 13.71
C VAL A 90 -6.70 8.08 14.59
N PHE A 91 -8.00 8.18 14.85
CA PHE A 91 -8.64 9.26 15.62
C PHE A 91 -9.19 8.77 16.97
N SER A 92 -8.61 7.69 17.50
CA SER A 92 -8.92 7.17 18.83
C SER A 92 -8.64 8.25 19.90
N GLU A 93 -9.50 8.34 20.92
CA GLU A 93 -9.28 9.20 22.10
C GLU A 93 -8.05 8.77 22.91
N ILE A 94 -7.70 7.49 22.83
CA ILE A 94 -6.48 6.94 23.43
C ILE A 94 -5.33 7.23 22.46
N PRO A 95 -4.27 7.94 22.91
CA PRO A 95 -3.14 8.24 22.05
C PRO A 95 -2.44 6.94 21.63
N ILE A 96 -2.31 6.77 20.33
CA ILE A 96 -1.60 5.66 19.70
C ILE A 96 -0.13 5.68 20.16
N ASP A 97 0.34 4.56 20.70
CA ASP A 97 1.73 4.45 21.14
C ASP A 97 2.69 4.42 19.93
N LYS A 98 3.96 4.76 20.15
CA LYS A 98 5.01 4.73 19.11
C LYS A 98 5.04 3.42 18.30
N PRO A 99 5.02 2.21 18.89
CA PRO A 99 5.05 0.97 18.12
C PRO A 99 3.82 0.80 17.21
N GLU A 100 2.64 1.22 17.65
CA GLU A 100 1.42 1.17 16.84
C GLU A 100 1.50 2.13 15.64
N LYS A 101 1.97 3.36 15.84
CA LYS A 101 2.21 4.31 14.73
C LYS A 101 3.18 3.75 13.70
N ILE A 102 4.30 3.21 14.16
CA ILE A 102 5.30 2.57 13.30
C ILE A 102 4.66 1.40 12.54
N SER A 103 3.80 0.63 13.20
CA SER A 103 3.14 -0.52 12.59
C SER A 103 2.15 -0.15 11.48
N LEU A 104 1.60 1.06 11.50
CA LEU A 104 0.79 1.62 10.39
C LEU A 104 1.64 2.18 9.25
N VAL A 105 2.79 2.79 9.57
CA VAL A 105 3.66 3.46 8.60
C VAL A 105 4.50 2.47 7.78
N ILE A 106 4.95 1.36 8.38
CA ILE A 106 5.77 0.36 7.69
C ILE A 106 5.06 -0.18 6.42
N PRO A 107 3.81 -0.68 6.50
CA PRO A 107 3.09 -1.16 5.32
C PRO A 107 2.90 -0.04 4.29
N PHE A 108 2.54 1.17 4.74
CA PHE A 108 2.34 2.32 3.85
C PHE A 108 3.57 2.60 2.98
N LEU A 109 4.74 2.77 3.59
CA LEU A 109 5.98 3.08 2.88
C LEU A 109 6.43 1.94 1.97
N LEU A 110 6.25 0.70 2.42
CA LEU A 110 6.65 -0.48 1.65
C LEU A 110 5.84 -0.61 0.36
N PHE A 111 4.51 -0.50 0.44
CA PHE A 111 3.67 -0.61 -0.75
C PHE A 111 3.77 0.63 -1.64
N LEU A 112 3.92 1.82 -1.06
CA LEU A 112 4.17 3.06 -1.81
C LEU A 112 5.45 2.96 -2.65
N SER A 113 6.54 2.48 -2.05
CA SER A 113 7.81 2.33 -2.76
C SER A 113 7.67 1.38 -3.96
N LEU A 114 6.96 0.26 -3.80
CA LEU A 114 6.68 -0.66 -4.90
C LEU A 114 5.83 -0.03 -5.99
N GLU A 115 4.74 0.65 -5.63
CA GLU A 115 3.88 1.37 -6.58
C GLU A 115 4.71 2.37 -7.41
N THR A 116 5.51 3.21 -6.75
CA THR A 116 6.35 4.20 -7.42
C THR A 116 7.36 3.55 -8.37
N ILE A 117 8.06 2.48 -7.96
CA ILE A 117 9.03 1.79 -8.81
C ILE A 117 8.36 1.21 -10.07
N PHE A 118 7.23 0.52 -9.90
CA PHE A 118 6.54 -0.13 -11.03
C PHE A 118 5.86 0.88 -11.97
N ILE A 119 5.34 1.97 -11.43
CA ILE A 119 4.74 3.04 -12.23
C ILE A 119 5.82 3.85 -12.93
N ALA A 120 6.94 4.16 -12.29
CA ALA A 120 8.08 4.79 -12.98
C ALA A 120 8.56 3.93 -14.16
N LYS A 121 8.69 2.61 -13.97
CA LYS A 121 8.99 1.67 -15.06
C LYS A 121 7.89 1.61 -16.11
N LEU A 122 6.62 1.82 -15.75
CA LEU A 122 5.51 1.88 -16.71
C LEU A 122 5.56 3.11 -17.60
N LEU A 123 5.91 4.25 -17.03
CA LEU A 123 5.94 5.52 -17.75
C LEU A 123 7.22 5.67 -18.58
N ASN A 124 8.37 5.14 -18.11
CA ASN A 124 9.64 5.23 -18.84
C ASN A 124 9.82 4.18 -19.95
N ASN A 125 9.07 3.07 -19.90
CA ASN A 125 9.12 2.02 -20.94
C ASN A 125 8.00 2.18 -21.98
N LYS A 126 7.43 3.38 -22.12
CA LYS A 126 6.57 3.79 -23.23
C LYS A 126 7.30 4.83 -24.05
#